data_AF-A0A926EP27-F1
#
_entry.id   AF-A0A926EP27-F1
#
_cell.length_a   1.000
_cell.length_b   1.000
_cell.length_c   1.000
_cell.angle_alpha   90.00
_cell.angle_beta   90.00
_cell.angle_gamma   90.00
#
_symmetry.space_group_name_H-M   'P 1'
#
loop_
_entity.id
_entity.type
_entity.pdbx_description
1 polymer ?
#
loop_
_entity_poly.entity_id
_entity_poly.type
_entity_poly.pdbx_seq_one_letter_code
_entity_poly.pdbx_strand_id
1 'polypeptide(L)'
;MRNKTYMVKSDEQLLIEEYLPLNQPEEQWGYITSTAICDYIFEVHQKSIKPRAVGRALTALGYEQVNTTKDGVKGRYYKFPFLKGYSLPF
;
A
#
# COMPACT_ATOMS: atom_id res chain seq x y z
N MET A 1 -19.83 -11.52 28.54
CA MET A 1 -19.78 -11.97 27.13
C MET A 1 -19.75 -10.74 26.24
N ARG A 2 -18.91 -10.73 25.19
CA ARG A 2 -18.78 -9.72 24.11
C ARG A 2 -17.94 -8.47 24.47
N ASN A 3 -17.03 -7.98 23.63
CA ASN A 3 -16.82 -8.17 22.20
C ASN A 3 -15.41 -8.67 21.91
N LYS A 4 -15.29 -9.83 21.24
CA LYS A 4 -14.12 -10.09 20.39
C LYS A 4 -14.08 -8.92 19.42
N THR A 5 -13.01 -8.14 19.47
CA THR A 5 -12.77 -6.96 18.64
C THR A 5 -12.82 -7.41 17.18
N TYR A 6 -13.99 -7.38 16.56
CA TYR A 6 -14.12 -7.45 15.11
C TYR A 6 -13.52 -6.15 14.62
N MET A 7 -12.21 -6.16 14.39
CA MET A 7 -11.51 -5.07 13.76
C MET A 7 -12.05 -5.05 12.32
N VAL A 8 -13.10 -4.25 12.10
CA VAL A 8 -13.70 -4.08 10.78
C VAL A 8 -12.59 -3.52 9.89
N LYS A 9 -12.15 -4.33 8.93
CA LYS A 9 -11.18 -3.88 7.94
C LYS A 9 -11.81 -2.74 7.15
N SER A 10 -11.05 -1.68 6.88
CA SER A 10 -11.55 -0.62 6.01
C SER A 10 -11.69 -1.16 4.58
N ASP A 11 -12.54 -0.53 3.77
CA ASP A 11 -12.69 -0.90 2.36
C ASP A 11 -11.33 -0.90 1.64
N GLU A 12 -10.44 0.05 1.96
CA GLU A 12 -9.09 0.10 1.38
C GLU A 12 -8.21 -1.07 1.81
N GLN A 13 -8.35 -1.59 3.03
CA GLN A 13 -7.62 -2.79 3.45
C GLN A 13 -8.10 -4.02 2.67
N LEU A 14 -9.40 -4.13 2.43
CA LEU A 14 -9.96 -5.20 1.60
C LEU A 14 -9.45 -5.10 0.15
N LEU A 15 -9.45 -3.89 -0.41
CA LEU A 15 -8.96 -3.65 -1.78
C LEU A 15 -7.46 -3.92 -1.93
N ILE A 16 -6.66 -3.57 -0.91
CA ILE A 16 -5.22 -3.90 -0.86
C ILE A 16 -5.02 -5.42 -0.87
N GLU A 17 -5.79 -6.17 -0.09
CA GLU A 17 -5.70 -7.63 -0.03
C GLU A 17 -6.22 -8.33 -1.29
N GLU A 18 -7.24 -7.77 -1.94
CA GLU A 18 -7.88 -8.36 -3.12
C GLU A 18 -7.06 -8.11 -4.40
N TYR A 19 -6.54 -6.90 -4.58
CA TYR A 19 -6.01 -6.44 -5.87
C TYR A 19 -4.48 -6.35 -5.95
N LEU A 20 -3.77 -6.54 -4.84
CA LEU A 20 -2.31 -6.45 -4.81
C LEU A 20 -1.67 -7.84 -4.66
N PRO A 21 -0.51 -8.08 -5.30
CA PRO A 21 0.16 -9.37 -5.29
C PRO A 21 0.91 -9.62 -3.97
N LEU A 22 0.16 -9.80 -2.87
CA LEU A 22 0.73 -10.00 -1.52
C LEU A 22 1.51 -11.32 -1.36
N ASN A 23 1.41 -12.24 -2.33
CA ASN A 23 2.12 -13.52 -2.32
C ASN A 23 3.59 -13.44 -2.75
N GLN A 24 4.09 -12.24 -3.06
CA GLN A 24 5.48 -12.05 -3.44
C GLN A 24 6.43 -12.23 -2.24
N PRO A 25 7.56 -12.95 -2.39
CA PRO A 25 8.57 -13.04 -1.32
C PRO A 25 9.06 -11.66 -0.89
N GLU A 26 9.27 -11.44 0.41
CA GLU A 26 9.72 -10.15 0.95
C GLU A 26 11.04 -9.65 0.35
N GLU A 27 11.89 -10.55 -0.11
CA GLU A 27 13.15 -10.27 -0.82
C GLU A 27 12.95 -9.48 -2.12
N GLN A 28 11.77 -9.60 -2.72
CA GLN A 28 11.41 -8.91 -3.96
C GLN A 28 10.56 -7.68 -3.70
N TRP A 29 10.34 -7.30 -2.44
CA TRP A 29 9.56 -6.10 -2.12
C TRP A 29 10.38 -4.84 -2.42
N GLY A 30 9.68 -3.80 -2.83
CA GLY A 30 10.25 -2.49 -3.08
C GLY A 30 9.68 -1.43 -2.15
N TYR A 31 10.06 -0.18 -2.41
CA TYR A 31 9.45 0.97 -1.74
C TYR A 31 8.44 1.64 -2.66
N ILE A 32 7.21 1.79 -2.20
CA ILE A 32 6.13 2.40 -2.96
C ILE A 32 5.41 3.47 -2.14
N THR A 33 4.87 4.48 -2.81
CA THR A 33 4.04 5.49 -2.14
C THR A 33 2.57 5.07 -2.17
N SER A 34 1.76 5.58 -1.23
CA SER A 34 0.32 5.35 -1.26
C SER A 34 -0.34 5.88 -2.53
N THR A 35 0.21 6.95 -3.13
CA THR A 35 -0.28 7.48 -4.41
C THR A 35 0.00 6.51 -5.55
N ALA A 36 1.22 5.96 -5.62
CA ALA A 36 1.58 5.01 -6.67
C ALA A 36 0.76 3.70 -6.58
N ILE A 37 0.37 3.27 -5.37
CA ILE A 37 -0.59 2.16 -5.19
C ILE A 37 -1.96 2.52 -5.75
N CYS A 38 -2.46 3.74 -5.46
CA CYS A 38 -3.73 4.21 -6.03
C CYS A 38 -3.69 4.21 -7.56
N ASP A 39 -2.60 4.71 -8.15
CA ASP A 39 -2.43 4.78 -9.60
C ASP A 39 -2.43 3.37 -10.21
N TYR A 40 -1.69 2.43 -9.62
CA TYR A 40 -1.72 1.02 -10.05
C TYR A 40 -3.12 0.41 -9.98
N ILE A 41 -3.83 0.59 -8.85
CA ILE A 41 -5.17 0.03 -8.67
C ILE A 41 -6.16 0.65 -9.65
N PHE A 42 -6.04 1.95 -9.93
CA PHE A 42 -6.85 2.60 -10.92
C PHE A 42 -6.55 2.09 -12.33
N GLU A 43 -5.27 1.95 -12.70
CA GLU A 43 -4.89 1.51 -14.04
C GLU A 43 -5.29 0.06 -14.32
N VAL A 44 -5.00 -0.86 -13.39
CA VAL A 44 -5.22 -2.30 -13.59
C VAL A 44 -6.67 -2.70 -13.32
N HIS A 45 -7.31 -2.11 -12.32
CA HIS A 45 -8.63 -2.56 -11.83
C HIS A 45 -9.74 -1.53 -12.04
N GLN A 46 -9.43 -0.34 -12.57
CA GLN A 46 -10.39 0.76 -12.79
C GLN A 46 -11.12 1.17 -11.49
N LYS A 47 -10.43 1.04 -10.34
CA LYS A 47 -10.94 1.42 -9.03
C LYS A 47 -10.24 2.68 -8.52
N SER A 48 -11.03 3.67 -8.11
CA SER A 48 -10.50 4.88 -7.49
C SER A 48 -10.49 4.74 -5.98
N ILE A 49 -9.31 4.91 -5.38
CA ILE A 49 -9.11 4.91 -3.93
C ILE A 49 -8.27 6.12 -3.52
N LYS A 50 -8.49 6.63 -2.31
CA LYS A 50 -7.82 7.86 -1.85
C LYS A 50 -6.44 7.55 -1.27
N PRO A 51 -5.36 8.23 -1.71
CA PRO A 51 -4.00 7.98 -1.20
C PRO A 51 -3.88 8.10 0.32
N ARG A 52 -4.59 9.06 0.93
CA ARG A 52 -4.61 9.23 2.39
C ARG A 52 -5.24 8.04 3.11
N ALA A 53 -6.27 7.43 2.53
CA ALA A 53 -6.94 6.27 3.11
C ALA A 53 -6.06 5.01 2.97
N VAL A 54 -5.46 4.81 1.79
CA VAL A 54 -4.46 3.76 1.55
C VAL A 54 -3.29 3.86 2.52
N GLY A 55 -2.73 5.07 2.71
CA GLY A 55 -1.64 5.26 3.67
C GLY A 55 -2.05 4.89 5.11
N ARG A 56 -3.26 5.23 5.54
CA ARG A 56 -3.77 4.81 6.86
C ARG A 56 -3.97 3.30 6.95
N ALA A 57 -4.49 2.68 5.89
CA ALA A 57 -4.68 1.24 5.80
C ALA A 57 -3.33 0.50 5.93
N LEU A 58 -2.30 0.93 5.19
CA LEU A 58 -0.95 0.36 5.25
C LEU A 58 -0.32 0.51 6.64
N THR A 59 -0.43 1.69 7.25
CA THR A 59 0.04 1.89 8.64
C THR A 59 -0.70 0.99 9.63
N ALA A 60 -2.02 0.81 9.47
CA ALA A 60 -2.83 -0.05 10.34
C ALA A 60 -2.53 -1.54 10.14
N LEU A 61 -2.13 -1.95 8.94
CA LEU A 61 -1.66 -3.31 8.63
C LEU A 61 -0.22 -3.57 9.10
N GLY A 62 0.50 -2.53 9.53
CA GLY A 62 1.86 -2.67 10.07
C GLY A 62 2.97 -2.69 9.02
N TYR A 63 2.72 -2.22 7.80
CA TYR A 63 3.77 -2.10 6.78
C TYR A 63 4.86 -1.10 7.21
N GLU A 64 6.12 -1.48 7.04
CA GLU A 64 7.26 -0.62 7.29
C GLU A 64 7.19 0.63 6.42
N GLN A 65 7.45 1.80 7.02
CA GLN A 65 7.39 3.08 6.33
C GLN A 65 8.68 3.89 6.53
N VAL A 66 9.12 4.54 5.46
CA VAL A 66 10.28 5.45 5.44
C VAL A 66 9.85 6.77 4.83
N ASN A 67 10.14 7.87 5.51
CA ASN A 67 10.00 9.19 4.92
C ASN A 67 11.32 9.54 4.24
N THR A 68 11.31 9.67 2.92
CA THR A 68 12.51 10.05 2.15
C THR A 68 12.16 11.08 1.08
N THR A 69 13.18 11.73 0.56
CA THR A 69 13.06 12.66 -0.57
C THR A 69 13.64 11.99 -1.79
N LYS A 70 12.84 11.82 -2.83
CA LYS A 70 13.30 11.32 -4.13
C LYS A 70 12.99 12.36 -5.20
N ASP A 71 13.98 12.68 -6.03
CA ASP A 71 13.85 13.66 -7.13
C ASP A 71 13.32 15.03 -6.65
N GLY A 72 13.70 15.43 -5.43
CA GLY A 72 13.23 16.68 -4.79
C GLY A 72 11.83 16.60 -4.17
N VAL A 73 11.12 15.50 -4.33
CA VAL A 73 9.79 15.28 -3.76
C VAL A 73 9.90 14.49 -2.46
N LYS A 74 9.50 15.11 -1.36
CA LYS A 74 9.40 14.43 -0.06
C LYS A 74 8.15 13.56 -0.04
N GLY A 75 8.32 12.28 0.23
CA GLY A 75 7.23 11.30 0.25
C GLY A 75 7.36 10.33 1.40
N ARG A 76 6.23 9.72 1.75
CA ARG A 76 6.20 8.53 2.60
C ARG A 76 6.15 7.29 1.72
N TYR A 77 7.14 6.43 1.90
CA TYR A 77 7.28 5.18 1.20
C TYR A 77 6.97 4.03 2.14
N TYR A 78 6.36 2.99 1.63
CA TYR A 78 6.04 1.77 2.35
C TYR A 78 6.79 0.62 1.70
N LYS A 79 7.39 -0.25 2.51
CA LYS A 79 7.96 -1.51 2.02
C LYS A 79 6.79 -2.42 1.64
N PHE A 80 6.68 -2.79 0.36
CA PHE A 80 5.48 -3.43 -0.19
C PHE A 80 5.88 -4.31 -1.39
N PRO A 81 5.06 -5.31 -1.78
CA PRO A 81 5.26 -6.05 -3.02
C PRO A 81 5.59 -5.14 -4.21
N PHE A 82 6.62 -5.51 -4.96
CA PHE A 82 7.13 -4.71 -6.06
C PHE A 82 6.13 -4.69 -7.22
N LEU A 83 5.66 -3.48 -7.50
CA LEU A 83 4.81 -3.17 -8.65
C LEU A 83 5.68 -2.50 -9.72
N LYS A 84 5.90 -3.21 -10.84
CA LYS A 84 6.73 -2.73 -11.95
C LYS A 84 6.21 -1.37 -12.45
N GLY A 85 7.08 -0.36 -12.46
CA GLY A 85 6.74 1.01 -12.90
C GLY A 85 6.22 1.94 -11.79
N TYR A 86 5.87 1.40 -10.62
CA TYR A 86 5.33 2.17 -9.49
C TYR A 86 6.21 2.08 -8.25
N SER A 87 6.85 0.94 -8.05
CA SER A 87 7.77 0.69 -6.95
C SER A 87 9.19 1.10 -7.31
N LEU A 88 9.91 1.61 -6.31
CA LEU A 88 11.35 1.78 -6.40
C LEU A 88 12.02 0.40 -6.29
N PRO A 89 12.88 0.03 -7.26
CA PRO A 89 13.67 -1.18 -7.15
C PRO A 89 14.66 -1.05 -5.99
N PHE A 90 15.03 -2.20 -5.44
CA PHE A 90 16.16 -2.34 -4.53
C PHE A 90 17.47 -2.45 -5.33
#